data_AF-A0A0S2FA88-F1
#
_entry.id   AF-A0A0S2FA88-F1
#
_cell.length_a   1.000
_cell.length_b   1.000
_cell.length_c   1.000
_cell.angle_alpha   90.00
_cell.angle_beta   90.00
_cell.angle_gamma   90.00
#
_symmetry.space_group_name_H-M   'P 1'
#
loop_
_entity.id
_entity.type
_entity.pdbx_description
1 polymer ?
#
loop_
_entity_poly.entity_id
_entity_poly.type
_entity_poly.pdbx_seq_one_letter_code
_entity_poly.pdbx_strand_id
1 'polypeptide(L)' 'MVYISNRPATRFLGVYSGRINAQSDLGFVWKASAVAELISTIC' A
#
# COMPACT_ATOMS: atom_id res chain seq x y z
N MET A 1 30.94 0.64 12.87
CA MET A 1 30.50 -0.18 11.72
C MET A 1 28.98 -0.10 11.66
N VAL A 2 28.42 0.39 10.55
CA VAL A 2 26.97 0.45 10.33
C VAL A 2 26.61 -0.61 9.30
N TYR A 3 25.76 -1.57 9.68
CA TYR A 3 25.24 -2.58 8.77
C TYR A 3 24.09 -1.96 7.98
N ILE A 4 24.28 -1.68 6.70
CA ILE A 4 23.17 -1.37 5.79
C ILE A 4 22.49 -2.69 5.46
N SER A 5 21.23 -2.87 5.88
CA SER A 5 20.46 -4.03 5.44
C SER A 5 20.30 -3.95 3.92
N ASN A 6 20.70 -5.01 3.19
CA ASN A 6 20.55 -5.11 1.73
C ASN A 6 19.07 -5.34 1.29
N ARG A 7 18.13 -4.74 2.02
CA ARG A 7 16.69 -4.82 1.75
C ARG A 7 16.22 -3.48 1.21
N PRO A 8 15.18 -3.47 0.35
CA PRO A 8 14.56 -2.23 -0.09
C PRO A 8 14.18 -1.37 1.11
N ALA A 9 14.63 -0.12 1.14
CA ALA A 9 14.26 0.85 2.17
C ALA A 9 12.75 1.20 2.13
N THR A 10 12.07 0.80 1.05
CA THR A 10 10.65 1.04 0.81
C THR A 10 9.95 -0.25 0.43
N ARG A 11 8.66 -0.34 0.79
CA ARG A 11 7.78 -1.44 0.40
C ARG A 11 6.47 -0.86 -0.12
N PHE A 12 6.01 -1.33 -1.27
CA PHE A 12 4.68 -1.00 -1.76
C PHE A 12 3.61 -1.66 -0.89
N LEU A 13 2.71 -0.85 -0.31
CA LEU A 13 1.63 -1.33 0.56
C LEU A 13 0.27 -1.38 -0.16
N GLY A 14 0.08 -0.51 -1.17
CA GLY A 14 -1.20 -0.33 -1.82
C GLY A 14 -1.40 1.07 -2.39
N VAL A 15 -2.60 1.31 -2.94
CA VAL A 15 -2.99 2.57 -3.56
C VAL A 15 -3.89 3.37 -2.62
N TYR A 16 -3.52 4.62 -2.34
CA TYR A 16 -4.35 5.52 -1.55
C TYR A 16 -5.66 5.87 -2.29
N SER A 17 -6.80 5.81 -1.60
CA SER A 17 -8.13 6.03 -2.22
C SER A 17 -8.97 7.09 -1.53
N GLY A 18 -8.34 8.02 -0.82
CA GLY A 18 -9.01 9.16 -0.21
C GLY A 18 -9.06 9.10 1.31
N ARG A 19 -9.60 10.17 1.88
CA ARG A 19 -9.71 10.38 3.33
C ARG A 19 -10.98 9.76 3.87
N ILE A 20 -10.99 9.51 5.18
CA ILE A 20 -12.21 9.10 5.89
C ILE A 20 -13.26 10.23 5.84
N ASN A 21 -12.82 11.48 5.92
CA ASN A 21 -13.61 12.68 5.66
C ASN A 21 -12.70 13.88 5.30
N ALA A 22 -13.27 15.03 4.94
CA ALA A 22 -12.53 16.19 4.46
C ALA A 22 -11.54 16.78 5.48
N GLN A 23 -11.79 16.61 6.78
CA GLN A 23 -10.97 17.14 7.86
C GLN A 23 -10.04 16.10 8.49
N SER A 24 -10.10 14.83 8.07
CA SER A 24 -9.36 13.74 8.70
C SER A 24 -7.98 13.55 8.08
N ASP A 25 -6.95 13.38 8.92
CA ASP A 25 -5.61 12.94 8.49
C ASP A 25 -5.50 11.46 8.17
N LEU A 26 -6.56 10.69 8.44
CA LEU A 26 -6.65 9.29 8.12
C LEU A 26 -7.33 9.08 6.77
N GLY A 27 -6.92 8.03 6.07
CA GLY A 27 -7.51 7.64 4.81
C GLY A 27 -7.44 6.15 4.55
N PHE A 28 -7.94 5.76 3.38
CA PHE A 28 -8.06 4.38 2.97
C PHE A 28 -6.97 4.02 1.96
N VAL A 29 -6.58 2.74 1.99
CA VAL A 29 -5.58 2.17 1.07
C VAL A 29 -6.12 0.86 0.53
N TRP A 30 -6.17 0.75 -0.79
CA TRP A 30 -6.35 -0.52 -1.50
C TRP A 30 -5.09 -1.35 -1.31
N LYS A 31 -5.16 -2.36 -0.45
CA LYS A 31 -4.01 -3.23 -0.18
C LYS A 31 -3.55 -3.90 -1.47
N ALA A 32 -2.24 -3.94 -1.69
CA ALA A 32 -1.66 -4.56 -2.88
C ALA A 32 -2.14 -6.00 -3.08
N SER A 33 -2.35 -6.76 -2.00
CA SER A 33 -2.88 -8.13 -2.05
C SER A 33 -4.31 -8.20 -2.57
N ALA A 34 -5.19 -7.29 -2.14
CA ALA A 34 -6.58 -7.27 -2.59
C ALA A 34 -6.71 -6.91 -4.07
N VAL A 35 -5.85 -6.00 -4.57
CA VAL A 35 -5.81 -5.67 -6.00
C VAL A 35 -5.31 -6.87 -6.82
N ALA A 36 -4.26 -7.56 -6.35
CA ALA A 36 -3.76 -8.75 -7.02
C ALA A 36 -4.82 -9.87 -7.08
N GLU A 37 -5.55 -10.09 -5.98
CA GLU A 37 -6.67 -11.02 -5.92
C GLU A 37 -7.77 -10.63 -6.93
N LEU A 38 -8.19 -9.37 -6.96
CA LEU A 38 -9.21 -8.91 -7.91
C LEU A 38 -8.77 -9.13 -9.37
N ILE A 39 -7.53 -8.76 -9.73
CA ILE A 39 -7.00 -8.98 -11.07
C ILE A 39 -7.01 -10.47 -11.44
N SER A 40 -6.72 -11.36 -10.49
CA SER A 40 -6.75 -12.81 -10.73
C SER A 40 -8.14 -13.37 -11.05
N THR A 41 -9.21 -12.62 -10.77
CA THR A 41 -10.59 -13.04 -11.10
C THR A 41 -11.06 -12.60 -12.48
N ILE A 42 -10.32 -11.70 -13.14
CA ILE A 42 -10.68 -11.12 -14.45
C ILE A 42 -9.73 -11.53 -15.57
N CYS A 43 -8.69 -12.31 -15.27
CA CYS A 43 -7.71 -12.86 -16.22
C CYS A 43 -7.74 -14.39 -16.14
#